data_AF-A0A5M3PND9-F1
#
_entry.id   AF-A0A5M3PND9-F1
#
_cell.length_a   1.000
_cell.length_b   1.000
_cell.length_c   1.000
_cell.angle_alpha   90.00
_cell.angle_beta   90.00
_cell.angle_gamma   90.00
#
_symmetry.space_group_name_H-M   'P 1'
#
loop_
_entity.id
_entity.type
_entity.pdbx_description
1 polymer ?
#
loop_
_entity_poly.entity_id
_entity_poly.type
_entity_poly.pdbx_seq_one_letter_code
_entity_poly.pdbx_strand_id
1 'polypeptide(L)'
;MKQRLRQLFSFILKPLESGQVGPSYKESHRTVLNVVGALFLVLSTVSATALVYTGKLGALIPVLVFFGIGGVSLIVGTLGSDAAVSKMWGNR
;
A
#
# COMPACT_ATOMS: atom_id res chain seq x y z
N MET A 1 13.00 13.33 8.11
CA MET A 1 12.02 13.36 6.99
C MET A 1 10.98 12.22 7.07
N LYS A 2 11.38 10.96 7.32
CA LYS A 2 10.44 9.82 7.50
C LYS A 2 9.32 10.07 8.53
N GLN A 3 9.65 10.75 9.63
CA GLN A 3 8.71 11.03 10.73
C GLN A 3 7.56 11.97 10.30
N ARG A 4 7.79 12.96 9.43
CA ARG A 4 6.75 13.85 8.88
C ARG A 4 5.75 13.08 8.00
N LEU A 5 6.25 12.20 7.13
CA LEU A 5 5.40 11.36 6.29
C LEU A 5 4.63 10.33 7.13
N ARG A 6 5.25 9.77 8.16
CA ARG A 6 4.59 8.86 9.12
C ARG A 6 3.47 9.57 9.89
N GLN A 7 3.65 10.86 10.16
CA GLN A 7 2.63 11.70 10.80
C GLN A 7 1.47 12.01 9.84
N LEU A 8 1.76 12.28 8.56
CA LEU A 8 0.75 12.50 7.52
C LEU A 8 -0.11 11.24 7.29
N PHE A 9 0.54 10.07 7.23
CA PHE A 9 -0.11 8.78 7.08
C PHE A 9 -0.48 8.12 8.43
N SER A 10 -0.42 8.87 9.53
CA SER A 10 -0.73 8.32 10.86
C SER A 10 -2.18 7.87 10.99
N PHE A 11 -3.10 8.44 10.20
CA PHE A 11 -4.50 8.00 10.17
C PHE A 11 -4.63 6.54 9.71
N ILE A 12 -3.78 6.12 8.76
CA ILE A 12 -3.75 4.74 8.26
C ILE A 12 -2.84 3.88 9.15
N LEU A 13 -1.69 4.41 9.55
CA LEU A 13 -0.69 3.67 10.31
C LEU A 13 -1.13 3.39 11.75
N LYS A 14 -1.75 4.34 12.47
CA LYS A 14 -2.18 4.12 13.87
C LYS A 14 -3.12 2.92 14.06
N PRO A 15 -4.20 2.75 13.28
CA PRO A 15 -5.04 1.56 13.40
C PRO A 15 -4.28 0.27 13.07
N LEU A 16 -3.32 0.34 12.14
CA LEU A 16 -2.50 -0.82 11.76
C LEU A 16 -1.41 -1.15 12.81
N GLU A 17 -0.83 -0.14 13.45
CA GLU A 17 0.23 -0.25 14.46
C GLU A 17 -0.31 -0.49 15.88
N SER A 18 -1.59 -0.25 16.14
CA SER A 18 -2.23 -0.40 17.46
C SER A 18 -2.39 -1.87 17.92
N GLY A 19 -1.64 -2.81 17.35
CA GLY A 19 -1.66 -4.23 17.69
C GLY A 19 -0.26 -4.76 18.00
N GLN A 20 -0.19 -5.90 18.69
CA GLN A 20 1.08 -6.60 18.88
C GLN A 20 1.57 -7.21 17.57
N VAL A 21 2.89 -7.30 17.41
CA VAL A 21 3.51 -8.00 16.27
C VAL A 21 3.08 -9.46 16.34
N GLY A 22 2.55 -9.99 15.24
CA GLY A 22 2.12 -11.37 15.18
C GLY A 22 3.26 -12.36 15.37
N PRO A 23 3.02 -13.52 16.00
CA PRO A 23 4.06 -14.56 16.19
C PRO A 23 4.60 -15.13 14.87
N SER A 24 3.93 -14.87 13.74
CA SER A 24 4.31 -15.31 12.38
C SER A 24 4.93 -14.19 11.51
N TYR A 25 5.33 -13.06 12.10
CA TYR A 25 5.94 -11.98 11.34
C TYR A 25 7.33 -12.37 10.80
N LYS A 26 7.56 -12.17 9.50
CA LYS A 26 8.87 -12.23 8.85
C LYS A 26 9.15 -10.93 8.12
N GLU A 27 10.41 -10.48 8.13
CA GLU A 27 10.84 -9.31 7.35
C GLU A 27 10.53 -9.42 5.85
N SER A 28 10.46 -10.66 5.31
CA SER A 28 10.07 -10.90 3.92
C SER A 28 8.67 -10.37 3.58
N HIS A 29 7.75 -10.30 4.54
CA HIS A 29 6.41 -9.77 4.34
C HIS A 29 6.43 -8.28 3.96
N ARG A 30 7.42 -7.53 4.44
CA ARG A 30 7.64 -6.13 4.09
C ARG A 30 8.10 -5.98 2.64
N THR A 31 9.02 -6.85 2.21
CA THR A 31 9.50 -6.89 0.82
C THR A 31 8.38 -7.26 -0.13
N VAL A 32 7.60 -8.30 0.17
CA VAL A 32 6.45 -8.70 -0.65
C VAL A 32 5.43 -7.56 -0.73
N LEU A 33 5.16 -6.88 0.40
CA LEU A 33 4.23 -5.76 0.40
C LEU A 33 4.68 -4.60 -0.50
N ASN A 34 5.98 -4.28 -0.49
CA ASN A 34 6.53 -3.29 -1.41
C ASN A 34 6.47 -3.75 -2.88
N VAL A 35 6.78 -5.01 -3.16
CA VAL A 35 6.71 -5.57 -4.52
C VAL A 35 5.28 -5.55 -5.06
N VAL A 36 4.31 -5.98 -4.25
CA VAL A 36 2.89 -5.94 -4.60
C VAL A 36 2.44 -4.50 -4.79
N GLY A 37 2.81 -3.58 -3.89
CA GLY A 37 2.50 -2.16 -4.04
C GLY A 37 3.06 -1.55 -5.33
N ALA A 38 4.29 -1.90 -5.69
CA ALA A 38 4.90 -1.47 -6.95
C ALA A 38 4.19 -2.06 -8.18
N LEU A 39 3.82 -3.34 -8.15
CA LEU A 39 3.03 -3.98 -9.21
C LEU A 39 1.69 -3.27 -9.43
N PHE A 40 1.00 -2.92 -8.35
CA PHE A 40 -0.24 -2.14 -8.42
C PHE A 40 -0.03 -0.72 -8.97
N LEU A 41 1.09 -0.07 -8.68
CA LEU A 41 1.42 1.22 -9.31
C LEU A 41 1.69 1.10 -10.82
N VAL A 42 2.36 0.01 -11.25
CA VAL A 42 2.54 -0.26 -12.67
C VAL A 42 1.19 -0.46 -13.36
N LEU A 43 0.30 -1.27 -12.77
CA LEU A 43 -1.07 -1.46 -13.26
C LEU A 43 -1.86 -0.15 -13.31
N SER A 44 -1.73 0.69 -12.29
CA SER A 44 -2.36 2.02 -12.27
C SER A 44 -1.84 2.91 -13.40
N THR A 45 -0.53 2.90 -13.65
CA THR A 45 0.09 3.68 -14.73
C THR A 45 -0.39 3.21 -16.10
N VAL A 46 -0.44 1.89 -16.33
CA VAL A 46 -0.99 1.31 -17.56
C VAL A 46 -2.47 1.62 -17.73
N SER A 47 -3.23 1.60 -16.64
CA SER A 47 -4.66 1.99 -16.67
C SER A 47 -4.83 3.48 -16.98
N ALA A 48 -3.91 4.33 -16.51
CA ALA A 48 -3.94 5.77 -16.74
C ALA A 48 -3.56 6.11 -18.19
N THR A 49 -2.57 5.41 -18.77
CA THR A 49 -2.27 5.55 -20.20
C THR A 49 -3.46 5.09 -21.04
N ALA A 50 -4.08 3.96 -20.70
CA ALA A 50 -5.29 3.48 -21.37
C ALA A 50 -6.45 4.49 -21.28
N LEU A 51 -6.63 5.17 -20.14
CA LEU A 51 -7.60 6.24 -19.98
C LEU A 51 -7.34 7.40 -20.94
N VAL A 52 -6.09 7.86 -21.04
CA VAL A 52 -5.70 8.95 -21.95
C VAL A 52 -5.91 8.56 -23.42
N TYR A 53 -5.56 7.32 -23.79
CA TYR A 53 -5.72 6.85 -25.18
C TYR A 53 -7.18 6.60 -25.58
N THR A 54 -7.99 6.06 -24.67
CA THR A 54 -9.37 5.69 -24.99
C THR A 54 -10.39 6.80 -24.70
N GLY A 55 -10.01 7.80 -23.89
CA GLY A 55 -10.93 8.83 -23.39
C GLY A 55 -12.09 8.30 -22.56
N LYS A 56 -12.08 7.00 -22.21
CA LYS A 56 -13.19 6.34 -21.52
C LYS A 56 -13.05 6.49 -20.02
N LEU A 57 -13.97 7.23 -19.41
CA LEU A 57 -14.05 7.38 -17.95
C LEU A 57 -14.13 6.04 -17.20
N GLY A 58 -14.57 4.95 -17.85
CA GLY A 58 -14.54 3.61 -17.26
C GLY A 58 -13.14 3.15 -16.83
N ALA A 59 -12.07 3.65 -17.46
CA ALA A 59 -10.69 3.36 -17.07
C ALA A 59 -10.22 4.11 -15.80
N LEU A 60 -10.96 5.11 -15.30
CA LEU A 60 -10.64 5.78 -14.04
C LEU A 60 -10.78 4.86 -12.83
N ILE A 61 -11.75 3.94 -12.86
CA ILE A 61 -12.02 3.03 -11.74
C ILE A 61 -10.77 2.19 -11.43
N PRO A 62 -10.20 1.42 -12.37
CA PRO A 62 -8.98 0.64 -12.10
C PRO A 62 -7.78 1.53 -11.76
N VAL A 63 -7.65 2.73 -12.36
CA VAL A 63 -6.59 3.68 -12.00
C VAL A 63 -6.65 4.01 -10.51
N LEU A 64 -7.81 4.45 -10.02
CA LEU A 64 -8.00 4.88 -8.64
C LEU A 64 -7.84 3.73 -7.66
N VAL A 65 -8.39 2.55 -7.98
CA VAL A 65 -8.32 1.37 -7.12
C VAL A 65 -6.87 0.86 -7.03
N PHE A 66 -6.18 0.68 -8.15
CA PHE A 66 -4.80 0.22 -8.15
C PHE A 66 -3.85 1.25 -7.56
N PHE A 67 -4.07 2.54 -7.80
CA PHE A 67 -3.30 3.62 -7.18
C PHE A 67 -3.51 3.65 -5.67
N GLY A 68 -4.75 3.53 -5.20
CA GLY A 68 -5.09 3.52 -3.78
C GLY A 68 -4.47 2.33 -3.06
N ILE A 69 -4.70 1.11 -3.55
CA ILE A 69 -4.18 -0.12 -2.94
C ILE A 69 -2.65 -0.17 -3.01
N GLY A 70 -2.07 0.17 -4.18
CA GLY A 70 -0.63 0.20 -4.37
C GLY A 70 0.06 1.26 -3.51
N GLY A 71 -0.55 2.44 -3.42
CA GLY A 71 -0.10 3.53 -2.55
C GLY A 71 -0.13 3.13 -1.08
N VAL A 72 -1.26 2.61 -0.57
CA VAL A 72 -1.38 2.14 0.82
C VAL A 72 -0.36 1.03 1.11
N SER A 73 -0.20 0.06 0.21
CA SER A 73 0.78 -1.01 0.36
C SER A 73 2.21 -0.49 0.44
N LEU A 74 2.61 0.44 -0.43
CA LEU A 74 3.94 1.05 -0.37
C LEU A 74 4.13 1.92 0.87
N ILE A 75 3.11 2.68 1.29
CA ILE A 75 3.18 3.50 2.51
C ILE A 75 3.39 2.60 3.73
N VAL A 76 2.60 1.53 3.87
CA VAL A 76 2.73 0.59 4.99
C VAL A 76 4.06 -0.18 4.90
N GLY A 77 4.45 -0.63 3.70
CA GLY A 77 5.68 -1.38 3.47
C GLY A 77 6.96 -0.54 3.64
N THR A 78 6.93 0.77 3.38
CA THR A 78 8.12 1.63 3.50
C THR A 78 8.17 2.44 4.81
N LEU A 79 7.03 2.86 5.35
CA LEU A 79 6.94 3.71 6.55
C LEU A 79 6.30 3.03 7.77
N GLY A 80 5.55 1.94 7.57
CA GLY A 80 4.88 1.23 8.66
C GLY A 80 5.85 0.41 9.51
N SER A 81 5.47 0.25 10.79
CA SER A 81 6.12 -0.68 11.71
C SER A 81 5.88 -2.14 11.32
N ASP A 82 6.68 -3.04 11.88
CA ASP A 82 6.52 -4.49 11.71
C ASP A 82 5.12 -4.97 12.13
N ALA A 83 4.54 -4.34 13.17
CA ALA A 83 3.16 -4.57 13.59
C ALA A 83 2.14 -4.22 12.49
N ALA A 84 2.35 -3.11 11.77
CA ALA A 84 1.45 -2.69 10.70
C ALA A 84 1.49 -3.67 9.52
N VAL A 85 2.69 -4.08 9.13
CA VAL A 85 2.88 -5.08 8.06
C VAL A 85 2.31 -6.43 8.49
N SER A 86 2.52 -6.85 9.74
CA SER A 86 1.96 -8.08 10.30
C SER A 86 0.43 -8.07 10.30
N LYS A 87 -0.19 -6.95 10.70
CA LYS A 87 -1.65 -6.82 10.75
C LYS A 87 -2.27 -6.83 9.35
N MET A 88 -1.56 -6.26 8.38
CA MET A 88 -1.95 -6.31 6.97
C MET A 88 -1.95 -7.72 6.38
N TRP A 89 -1.01 -8.56 6.82
CA TRP A 89 -0.91 -9.97 6.41
C TRP A 89 -1.89 -10.90 7.15
N GLY A 90 -2.68 -10.37 8.08
CA GLY A 90 -3.61 -11.15 8.88
C GLY A 90 -2.90 -11.81 10.05
N ASN A 91 -2.88 -11.11 11.18
CA ASN A 91 -2.57 -11.74 12.45
C ASN A 91 -3.83 -12.51 12.90
N ARG A 92 -3.86 -13.82 12.66
CA ARG A 92 -4.81 -14.73 13.31
C ARG A 92 -4.18 -15.27 14.59
#